data_AF-A0A4Q3W5S3-F1
#
_entry.id   AF-A0A4Q3W5S3-F1
#
_cell.length_a   1.000
_cell.length_b   1.000
_cell.length_c   1.000
_cell.angle_alpha   90.00
_cell.angle_beta   90.00
_cell.angle_gamma   90.00
#
_symmetry.space_group_name_H-M   'P 1'
#
loop_
_entity.id
_entity.type
_entity.pdbx_description
1 polymer ?
#
loop_
_entity_poly.entity_id
_entity_poly.type
_entity_poly.pdbx_seq_one_letter_code
_entity_poly.pdbx_strand_id
1 'polypeptide(L)' 'MNSAEQNFKELGLNLPPAPKPLGVYKPCLIDGKYLYLSGHGTVQD' A
#
# COMPACT_ATOMS: atom_id res chain seq x y z
N MET A 1 18.45 8.88 9.85
CA MET A 1 17.35 7.90 9.67
C MET A 1 16.90 8.05 8.23
N ASN A 2 17.00 6.98 7.44
CA ASN A 2 16.62 7.03 6.03
C ASN A 2 15.09 7.06 5.90
N SER A 3 14.56 7.74 4.87
CA SER A 3 13.12 7.73 4.57
C SER A 3 12.68 6.36 4.06
N ALA A 4 11.37 6.09 4.08
CA ALA A 4 10.84 4.84 3.52
C ALA A 4 11.24 4.68 2.04
N GLU A 5 11.15 5.76 1.26
CA GLU A 5 11.53 5.81 -0.16
C GLU A 5 13.01 5.53 -0.38
N GLN A 6 13.88 6.03 0.51
CA GLN A 6 15.33 5.75 0.45
C GLN A 6 15.62 4.27 0.67
N ASN A 7 14.94 3.63 1.63
CA ASN A 7 15.10 2.20 1.90
C ASN A 7 14.64 1.34 0.71
N PHE A 8 13.52 1.69 0.06
CA PHE A 8 13.06 1.00 -1.16
C PHE A 8 14.10 1.10 -2.29
N LYS A 9 14.69 2.29 -2.46
CA LYS A 9 15.71 2.53 -3.48
C LYS A 9 16.99 1.72 -3.22
N GLU A 10 17.44 1.62 -1.97
CA GLU A 10 18.63 0.83 -1.59
C GLU A 10 18.44 -0.68 -1.85
N LEU A 11 17.21 -1.18 -1.69
CA LEU A 11 16.85 -2.57 -1.96
C LEU A 11 16.57 -2.86 -3.45
N GLY A 12 16.50 -1.84 -4.30
CA GLY A 12 16.10 -1.98 -5.71
C GLY A 12 14.65 -2.45 -5.87
N LEU A 13 13.77 -2.13 -4.92
CA LEU A 13 12.35 -2.48 -4.94
C LEU A 13 11.50 -1.29 -5.38
N ASN A 14 10.43 -1.57 -6.11
CA ASN A 14 9.37 -0.60 -6.42
C ASN A 14 8.08 -1.02 -5.72
N LEU A 15 7.22 -0.03 -5.44
CA LEU A 15 5.86 -0.31 -4.97
C LEU A 15 4.98 -0.65 -6.18
N PRO A 16 4.26 -1.78 -6.14
CA PRO A 16 3.30 -2.10 -7.19
C PRO A 16 2.14 -1.10 -7.18
N PRO A 17 1.38 -1.00 -8.28
CA PRO A 17 0.19 -0.16 -8.31
C PRO A 17 -0.81 -0.62 -7.24
N ALA A 18 -1.56 0.34 -6.69
CA ALA A 18 -2.62 0.01 -5.74
C ALA A 18 -3.66 -0.93 -6.40
N PRO A 19 -4.07 -2.03 -5.72
CA PRO A 19 -5.04 -2.95 -6.27
C PRO A 19 -6.38 -2.26 -6.54
N LYS A 20 -6.99 -2.62 -7.67
CA LYS A 20 -8.37 -2.20 -7.95
C LYS A 20 -9.32 -2.91 -6.98
N PRO A 21 -10.35 -2.23 -6.45
CA PRO A 21 -11.40 -2.89 -5.69
C PRO A 21 -12.06 -4.00 -6.51
N LEU A 22 -12.16 -5.20 -5.95
CA LEU A 22 -12.84 -6.33 -6.59
C LEU A 22 -14.35 -6.41 -6.24
N GLY A 23 -14.85 -5.47 -5.43
CA GLY A 23 -16.24 -5.42 -5.00
C GLY A 23 -16.59 -4.06 -4.37
N VAL A 24 -17.75 -4.00 -3.71
CA VAL A 24 -18.28 -2.78 -3.05
C VAL A 24 -17.64 -2.54 -1.67
N TYR A 25 -16.30 -2.50 -1.62
CA TYR A 25 -15.54 -2.11 -0.43
C TYR A 25 -14.61 -0.93 -0.72
N LYS A 26 -14.30 -0.17 0.33
CA LYS A 26 -13.34 0.94 0.24
C LYS A 26 -11.91 0.39 0.36
N PRO A 27 -10.93 0.86 -0.43
CA PRO A 27 -9.53 0.42 -0.30
C PRO A 27 -8.96 0.60 1.11
N CYS A 28 -9.36 1.67 1.78
CA CYS A 28 -9.05 1.94 3.17
C CYS A 28 -10.18 2.69 3.89
N LEU A 29 -10.12 2.71 5.22
CA LEU A 29 -10.95 3.52 6.11
C LEU A 29 -10.06 4.33 7.03
N ILE A 30 -10.32 5.63 7.13
CA ILE A 30 -9.68 6.53 8.10
C ILE A 30 -10.64 6.73 9.27
N ASP A 31 -10.16 6.47 10.49
CA ASP A 31 -10.89 6.68 11.74
C ASP A 31 -10.00 7.41 12.75
N GLY A 32 -10.16 8.73 12.83
CA GLY A 32 -9.29 9.60 13.62
C GLY A 32 -7.83 9.50 13.18
N LYS A 33 -6.99 8.87 14.00
CA LYS A 33 -5.55 8.64 13.74
C LYS A 33 -5.25 7.27 13.13
N TYR A 34 -6.26 6.43 12.93
CA TYR A 34 -6.10 5.07 12.42
C TYR A 34 -6.40 5.02 10.93
N LEU A 35 -5.59 4.26 10.20
CA LEU A 35 -5.80 3.91 8.80
C LEU A 35 -5.95 2.39 8.69
N TYR A 36 -7.16 1.92 8.42
CA TYR A 36 -7.46 0.51 8.20
C TYR A 36 -7.39 0.20 6.70
N LEU A 37 -6.57 -0.78 6.33
CA LEU A 37 -6.44 -1.25 4.96
C LEU A 37 -7.34 -2.48 4.75
N SER A 38 -7.99 -2.55 3.58
CA SER A 38 -8.63 -3.79 3.13
C SER A 38 -7.57 -4.87 2.85
N GLY A 39 -8.01 -6.13 2.71
CA GLY A 39 -7.11 -7.23 2.35
C GLY A 39 -6.40 -6.98 1.02
N HIS A 40 -5.08 -7.15 0.99
CA HIS A 40 -4.25 -7.05 -0.21
C HIS A 40 -3.79 -8.45 -0.62
N GLY A 41 -4.06 -8.82 -1.87
CA GLY A 41 -3.42 -9.96 -2.52
C GLY A 41 -2.08 -9.56 -3.15
N THR A 42 -1.37 -10.53 -3.74
CA THR A 42 -0.15 -10.24 -4.50
C THR A 42 -0.51 -9.46 -5.77
N VAL A 43 0.03 -8.25 -5.90
CA VAL A 43 -0.05 -7.42 -7.12
C VAL A 43 1.35 -7.28 -7.67
N GLN A 44 1.50 -7.48 -8.98
CA GLN A 44 2.76 -7.28 -9.70
C GLN A 44 2.65 -6.02 -10.56
N ASP A 45 3.80 -5.45 -10.90
CA ASP A 45 3.95 -4.26 -11.76
C ASP A 45 3.30 -4.44 -13.15
#